data_AF-A0A7V9Q433-F1
#
_entry.id   AF-A0A7V9Q433-F1
#
_cell.length_a   1.000
_cell.length_b   1.000
_cell.length_c   1.000
_cell.angle_alpha   90.00
_cell.angle_beta   90.00
_cell.angle_gamma   90.00
#
_symmetry.space_group_name_H-M   'P 1'
#
loop_
_entity.id
_entity.type
_entity.pdbx_description
1 polymer ?
#
loop_
_entity_poly.entity_id
_entity_poly.type
_entity_poly.pdbx_seq_one_letter_code
_entity_poly.pdbx_strand_id
1 'polypeptide(L)'
;MKWLTETLAAEEQSRRLFGTPLEEEQSRLMRRPLMTQEAYAKFGALLGALPPAAVFYRIFGYGMYQATFSEPDWWPFLFLLCFAMNFVCGMVGCKLGRIAGQHIDDLERVSWNRMLITTTLIGIFWGLAVGGTGGAVFFGVGAPFGIIFAVPIAALAFPVFTLFHRTLARGGMIETAHFRPLAWGTTMTIAALVLSPYLFPH
;
A
#
# COMPACT_ATOMS: atom_id res chain seq x y z
N MET A 1 -26.51 14.53 -34.25
CA MET A 1 -25.21 15.13 -33.85
C MET A 1 -24.71 14.66 -32.48
N LYS A 2 -25.53 14.60 -31.43
CA LYS A 2 -25.11 14.20 -30.07
C LYS A 2 -24.41 12.82 -29.97
N TRP A 3 -24.88 11.83 -30.73
CA TRP A 3 -24.24 10.51 -30.79
C TRP A 3 -22.79 10.55 -31.29
N LEU A 4 -22.50 11.41 -32.28
CA LEU A 4 -21.18 11.50 -32.90
C LEU A 4 -20.15 12.14 -31.95
N THR A 5 -20.59 13.10 -31.13
CA THR A 5 -19.76 13.68 -30.06
C THR A 5 -19.52 12.70 -28.92
N GLU A 6 -20.50 11.86 -28.57
CA GLU A 6 -20.36 10.82 -27.54
C GLU A 6 -19.39 9.72 -28.01
N THR A 7 -19.46 9.29 -29.28
CA THR A 7 -18.52 8.31 -29.84
C THR A 7 -17.11 8.84 -29.95
N LEU A 8 -16.92 10.10 -30.38
CA LEU A 8 -15.59 10.72 -30.44
C LEU A 8 -14.98 10.87 -29.04
N ALA A 9 -15.77 11.27 -28.03
CA ALA A 9 -15.30 11.36 -26.66
C ALA A 9 -14.90 9.99 -26.09
N ALA A 10 -15.68 8.95 -26.37
CA ALA A 10 -15.36 7.58 -25.97
C ALA A 10 -14.10 7.05 -26.66
N GLU A 11 -13.93 7.32 -27.95
CA GLU A 11 -12.75 6.91 -28.72
C GLU A 11 -11.49 7.66 -28.24
N GLU A 12 -11.61 8.95 -27.94
CA GLU A 12 -10.52 9.74 -27.38
C GLU A 12 -10.14 9.26 -25.97
N GLN A 13 -11.13 8.89 -25.15
CA GLN A 13 -10.88 8.27 -23.85
C GLN A 13 -10.17 6.91 -24.00
N SER A 14 -10.58 6.09 -24.97
CA SER A 14 -9.91 4.80 -25.26
C SER A 14 -8.47 5.00 -25.72
N ARG A 15 -8.22 5.95 -26.64
CA ARG A 15 -6.86 6.31 -27.09
C ARG A 15 -6.00 6.90 -25.98
N ARG A 16 -6.60 7.56 -24.99
CA ARG A 16 -5.87 8.05 -23.81
C ARG A 16 -5.46 6.91 -22.90
N LEU A 17 -6.28 5.87 -22.76
CA LEU A 17 -6.00 4.73 -21.90
C LEU A 17 -5.02 3.76 -22.55
N PHE A 18 -5.12 3.51 -23.85
CA PHE A 18 -4.30 2.54 -24.57
C PHE A 18 -3.30 3.25 -25.48
N GLY A 19 -2.01 3.06 -25.20
CA GLY A 19 -0.93 3.61 -26.03
C GLY A 19 -0.79 2.85 -27.35
N THR A 20 -1.20 1.57 -27.39
CA THR A 20 -1.13 0.71 -28.58
C THR A 20 -2.38 -0.16 -28.73
N PRO A 21 -2.75 -0.56 -29.96
CA PRO A 21 -3.88 -1.48 -30.19
C PRO A 21 -3.68 -2.85 -29.52
N LEU A 22 -2.42 -3.29 -29.36
CA LEU A 22 -2.08 -4.50 -28.62
C LEU A 22 -2.45 -4.39 -27.13
N GLU A 23 -2.20 -3.24 -26.50
CA GLU A 23 -2.58 -3.01 -25.10
C GLU A 23 -4.10 -3.03 -24.91
N GLU A 24 -4.84 -2.46 -25.87
CA GLU A 24 -6.30 -2.50 -25.86
C GLU A 24 -6.81 -3.94 -25.95
N GLU A 25 -6.28 -4.73 -26.87
CA GLU A 25 -6.64 -6.16 -26.98
C GLU A 25 -6.30 -6.92 -25.69
N GLN A 26 -5.10 -6.71 -25.14
CA GLN A 26 -4.70 -7.33 -23.87
C GLN A 26 -5.60 -6.92 -22.70
N SER A 27 -6.04 -5.67 -22.62
CA SER A 27 -6.98 -5.23 -21.59
C SER A 27 -8.36 -5.88 -21.73
N ARG A 28 -8.81 -6.12 -22.97
CA ARG A 28 -10.10 -6.80 -23.23
C ARG A 28 -10.06 -8.28 -22.84
N LEU A 29 -8.87 -8.88 -22.84
CA LEU A 29 -8.66 -10.25 -22.39
C LEU A 29 -8.57 -10.38 -20.86
N MET A 30 -8.47 -9.28 -20.12
CA MET A 30 -8.45 -9.30 -18.65
C MET A 30 -9.82 -9.71 -18.10
N ARG A 31 -9.84 -10.70 -17.20
CA ARG A 31 -11.06 -11.19 -16.57
C ARG A 31 -11.52 -10.27 -15.44
N ARG A 32 -10.57 -9.71 -14.68
CA ARG A 32 -10.83 -8.84 -13.52
C ARG A 32 -9.79 -7.72 -13.44
N PRO A 33 -9.87 -6.73 -14.36
CA PRO A 33 -8.98 -5.59 -14.33
C PRO A 33 -9.20 -4.76 -13.06
N LEU A 34 -8.11 -4.26 -12.49
CA LEU A 34 -8.11 -3.26 -11.42
C LEU A 34 -7.44 -2.01 -11.94
N MET A 35 -8.09 -0.86 -11.76
CA MET A 35 -7.52 0.43 -12.09
C MET A 35 -6.31 0.73 -11.19
N THR A 36 -5.32 1.48 -11.69
CA THR A 36 -4.14 1.95 -10.92
C THR A 36 -4.56 2.47 -9.54
N GLN A 37 -5.55 3.36 -9.48
CA GLN A 37 -6.06 3.94 -8.23
C GLN A 37 -6.55 2.89 -7.22
N GLU A 38 -7.23 1.85 -7.69
CA GLU A 38 -7.74 0.78 -6.83
C GLU A 38 -6.63 -0.17 -6.38
N ALA A 39 -5.68 -0.47 -7.27
CA ALA A 39 -4.51 -1.28 -6.96
C ALA A 39 -3.68 -0.61 -5.84
N TYR A 40 -3.37 0.68 -5.99
CA TYR A 40 -2.64 1.44 -4.95
C TYR A 40 -3.45 1.64 -3.67
N ALA A 41 -4.78 1.80 -3.75
CA ALA A 41 -5.63 1.84 -2.56
C ALA A 41 -5.55 0.53 -1.76
N LYS A 42 -5.68 -0.62 -2.43
CA LYS A 42 -5.58 -1.94 -1.79
C LYS A 42 -4.16 -2.21 -1.28
N PHE A 43 -3.14 -1.86 -2.04
CA PHE A 43 -1.74 -1.97 -1.63
C PHE A 43 -1.46 -1.11 -0.39
N GLY A 44 -1.88 0.15 -0.40
CA GLY A 44 -1.76 1.06 0.75
C GLY A 44 -2.52 0.54 1.97
N ALA A 45 -3.70 -0.05 1.81
CA ALA A 45 -4.42 -0.67 2.92
C ALA A 45 -3.63 -1.83 3.56
N LEU A 46 -3.08 -2.73 2.72
CA LEU A 46 -2.27 -3.86 3.18
C LEU A 46 -0.98 -3.40 3.84
N LEU A 47 -0.29 -2.42 3.25
CA LEU A 47 0.94 -1.85 3.79
C LEU A 47 0.68 -1.06 5.08
N GLY A 48 -0.50 -0.48 5.24
CA GLY A 48 -0.91 0.20 6.47
C GLY A 48 -1.28 -0.75 7.61
N ALA A 49 -1.80 -1.94 7.30
CA ALA A 49 -2.29 -2.88 8.31
C ALA A 49 -1.28 -3.98 8.68
N LEU A 50 -0.58 -4.57 7.71
CA LEU A 50 0.25 -5.76 7.95
C LEU A 50 1.52 -5.48 8.77
N PRO A 51 2.33 -4.43 8.48
CA PRO A 51 3.51 -4.14 9.28
C PRO A 51 3.19 -3.80 10.75
N PRO A 52 2.20 -2.96 11.08
CA PRO A 52 1.85 -2.74 12.49
C PRO A 52 1.26 -4.00 13.15
N ALA A 53 0.46 -4.80 12.43
CA ALA A 53 0.00 -6.10 12.93
C ALA A 53 1.17 -7.04 13.25
N ALA A 54 2.25 -7.03 12.45
CA ALA A 54 3.46 -7.78 12.71
C ALA A 54 4.20 -7.29 13.96
N VAL A 55 4.34 -5.98 14.15
CA VAL A 55 4.90 -5.40 15.39
C VAL A 55 4.10 -5.87 16.60
N PHE A 56 2.78 -5.81 16.53
CA PHE A 56 1.92 -6.27 17.61
C PHE A 56 2.03 -7.76 17.87
N TYR A 57 1.98 -8.59 16.83
CA TYR A 57 2.18 -10.02 16.96
C TYR A 57 3.48 -10.34 17.69
N ARG A 58 4.55 -9.57 17.44
CA ARG A 58 5.81 -9.69 18.17
C ARG A 58 5.66 -9.30 19.65
N ILE A 59 5.08 -8.13 19.93
CA ILE A 59 4.88 -7.63 21.30
C ILE A 59 4.03 -8.62 22.12
N PHE A 60 2.91 -9.08 21.57
CA PHE A 60 2.03 -10.04 22.23
C PHE A 60 2.63 -11.45 22.27
N GLY A 61 3.31 -11.90 21.22
CA GLY A 61 3.89 -13.25 21.13
C GLY A 61 5.05 -13.45 22.10
N TYR A 62 6.02 -12.53 22.13
CA TYR A 62 7.12 -12.59 23.10
C TYR A 62 6.66 -12.23 24.52
N GLY A 63 5.77 -11.24 24.64
CA GLY A 63 5.19 -10.84 25.92
C GLY A 63 4.39 -11.97 26.58
N MET A 64 3.58 -12.72 25.82
CA MET A 64 2.83 -13.88 26.34
C MET A 64 3.74 -15.03 26.76
N TYR A 65 4.83 -15.29 26.02
CA TYR A 65 5.72 -16.40 26.35
C TYR A 65 6.47 -16.18 27.67
N GLN A 66 6.86 -14.94 27.99
CA GLN A 66 7.52 -14.60 29.25
C GLN A 66 6.55 -14.32 30.41
N ALA A 67 5.34 -13.84 30.16
CA ALA A 67 4.37 -13.45 31.19
C ALA A 67 3.46 -14.61 31.63
N THR A 68 4.00 -15.82 31.78
CA THR A 68 3.22 -17.07 31.87
C THR A 68 2.22 -17.16 33.05
N PHE A 69 2.21 -16.31 34.09
CA PHE A 69 1.34 -16.58 35.26
C PHE A 69 0.79 -15.37 36.05
N SER A 70 0.41 -14.27 35.39
CA SER A 70 -0.44 -13.27 36.05
C SER A 70 -1.32 -12.61 35.01
N GLU A 71 -2.55 -13.10 34.85
CA GLU A 71 -3.54 -12.53 33.92
C GLU A 71 -3.75 -11.06 34.24
N PRO A 72 -3.30 -10.14 33.36
CA PRO A 72 -3.53 -8.74 33.58
C PRO A 72 -4.89 -8.36 32.96
N ASP A 73 -5.81 -7.81 33.76
CA ASP A 73 -7.16 -7.37 33.33
C ASP A 73 -7.16 -6.41 32.12
N TRP A 74 -6.01 -5.83 31.74
CA TRP A 74 -5.84 -4.90 30.64
C TRP A 74 -5.61 -5.56 29.26
N TRP A 75 -5.55 -6.89 29.16
CA TRP A 75 -5.33 -7.57 27.88
C TRP A 75 -6.38 -7.28 26.81
N PRO A 76 -7.70 -7.39 27.09
CA PRO A 76 -8.73 -7.09 26.11
C PRO A 76 -8.66 -5.64 25.61
N PHE A 77 -8.30 -4.71 26.50
CA PHE A 77 -8.13 -3.30 26.15
C PHE A 77 -6.97 -3.10 25.17
N LEU A 78 -5.81 -3.71 25.41
CA LEU A 78 -4.69 -3.65 24.47
C LEU A 78 -5.01 -4.29 23.12
N PHE A 79 -5.67 -5.45 23.11
CA PHE A 79 -6.08 -6.09 21.87
C PHE A 79 -7.00 -5.18 21.05
N LEU A 80 -8.00 -4.57 21.71
CA LEU A 80 -8.91 -3.63 21.07
C LEU A 80 -8.18 -2.39 20.54
N LEU A 81 -7.22 -1.85 21.30
CA LEU A 81 -6.39 -0.72 20.89
C LEU A 81 -5.56 -1.06 19.64
N CYS A 82 -4.89 -2.22 19.63
CA CYS A 82 -4.12 -2.71 18.50
C CYS A 82 -4.98 -2.96 17.25
N PHE A 83 -6.17 -3.52 17.45
CA PHE A 83 -7.14 -3.72 16.36
C PHE A 83 -7.59 -2.38 15.77
N ALA A 84 -8.00 -1.44 16.63
CA ALA A 84 -8.42 -0.10 16.23
C ALA A 84 -7.30 0.63 15.48
N MET A 85 -6.06 0.55 15.95
CA MET A 85 -4.92 1.17 15.29
C MET A 85 -4.67 0.56 13.90
N ASN A 86 -4.62 -0.76 13.77
CA ASN A 86 -4.47 -1.41 12.46
C ASN A 86 -5.58 -1.03 11.48
N PHE A 87 -6.81 -0.94 11.98
CA PHE A 87 -7.94 -0.51 11.18
C PHE A 87 -7.78 0.94 10.70
N VAL A 88 -7.40 1.86 11.58
CA VAL A 88 -7.13 3.27 11.22
C VAL A 88 -5.98 3.37 10.23
N CYS A 89 -4.85 2.70 10.48
CA CYS A 89 -3.70 2.70 9.56
C CYS A 89 -4.07 2.11 8.19
N GLY A 90 -4.84 1.03 8.15
CA GLY A 90 -5.36 0.46 6.90
C GLY A 90 -6.30 1.41 6.15
N MET A 91 -7.21 2.09 6.85
CA MET A 91 -8.12 3.07 6.24
C MET A 91 -7.38 4.29 5.69
N VAL A 92 -6.48 4.89 6.47
CA VAL A 92 -5.66 6.03 6.04
C VAL A 92 -4.75 5.61 4.88
N GLY A 93 -4.12 4.44 5.01
CA GLY A 93 -3.30 3.83 3.96
C GLY A 93 -4.07 3.63 2.66
N CYS A 94 -5.33 3.19 2.73
CA CYS A 94 -6.23 3.04 1.58
C CYS A 94 -6.53 4.37 0.89
N LYS A 95 -6.92 5.40 1.66
CA LYS A 95 -7.23 6.73 1.12
C LYS A 95 -6.01 7.37 0.45
N LEU A 96 -4.87 7.37 1.14
CA LEU A 96 -3.63 7.93 0.60
C LEU A 96 -3.08 7.10 -0.56
N GLY A 97 -3.24 5.77 -0.53
CA GLY A 97 -2.91 4.89 -1.64
C GLY A 97 -3.72 5.23 -2.89
N ARG A 98 -5.03 5.50 -2.75
CA ARG A 98 -5.85 5.94 -3.89
C ARG A 98 -5.33 7.24 -4.51
N ILE A 99 -4.99 8.22 -3.67
CA ILE A 99 -4.43 9.52 -4.13
C ILE A 99 -3.07 9.30 -4.81
N ALA A 100 -2.20 8.46 -4.23
CA ALA A 100 -0.93 8.09 -4.84
C ALA A 100 -1.13 7.45 -6.21
N GLY A 101 -2.10 6.54 -6.36
CA GLY A 101 -2.42 5.90 -7.62
C GLY A 101 -2.89 6.88 -8.70
N GLN A 102 -3.60 7.95 -8.32
CA GLN A 102 -3.97 9.02 -9.27
C GLN A 102 -2.73 9.73 -9.83
N HIS A 103 -1.79 10.10 -8.96
CA HIS A 103 -0.55 10.75 -9.41
C HIS A 103 0.38 9.82 -10.18
N ILE A 104 0.37 8.52 -9.87
CA ILE A 104 1.23 7.54 -10.54
C ILE A 104 0.74 7.23 -11.95
N ASP A 105 -0.57 7.24 -12.18
CA ASP A 105 -1.16 7.07 -13.52
C ASP A 105 -0.59 8.11 -14.51
N ASP A 106 -0.46 9.37 -14.05
CA ASP A 106 0.15 10.45 -14.83
C ASP A 106 1.67 10.24 -15.05
N LEU A 107 2.34 9.54 -14.13
CA LEU A 107 3.80 9.34 -14.15
C LEU A 107 4.25 8.17 -15.02
N GLU A 108 3.36 7.24 -15.40
CA GLU A 108 3.74 6.09 -16.25
C GLU A 108 4.32 6.52 -17.61
N ARG A 109 3.93 7.70 -18.10
CA ARG A 109 4.40 8.30 -19.36
C ARG A 109 5.76 8.99 -19.25
N VAL A 110 6.29 9.13 -18.04
CA VAL A 110 7.49 9.90 -17.76
C VAL A 110 8.71 8.98 -17.75
N SER A 111 9.90 9.58 -17.89
CA SER A 111 11.17 8.85 -17.81
C SER A 111 11.28 8.06 -16.51
N TRP A 112 11.90 6.88 -16.63
CA TRP A 112 12.03 5.90 -15.54
C TRP A 112 12.61 6.49 -14.25
N ASN A 113 13.68 7.28 -14.36
CA ASN A 113 14.35 7.89 -13.21
C ASN A 113 13.43 8.85 -12.46
N ARG A 114 12.66 9.66 -13.19
CA ARG A 114 11.72 10.61 -12.58
C ARG A 114 10.57 9.87 -11.91
N MET A 115 10.05 8.81 -12.51
CA MET A 115 9.05 7.94 -11.89
C MET A 115 9.55 7.36 -10.56
N LEU A 116 10.76 6.78 -10.53
CA LEU A 116 11.33 6.21 -9.30
C LEU A 116 11.45 7.27 -8.20
N ILE A 117 12.05 8.42 -8.49
CA ILE A 117 12.21 9.52 -7.52
C ILE A 117 10.84 9.97 -6.99
N THR A 118 9.87 10.21 -7.88
CA THR A 118 8.54 10.67 -7.46
C THR A 118 7.81 9.61 -6.63
N THR A 119 7.91 8.33 -6.99
CA THR A 119 7.29 7.24 -6.21
C THR A 119 7.93 7.07 -4.84
N THR A 120 9.25 7.28 -4.71
CA THR A 120 9.93 7.32 -3.41
C THR A 120 9.41 8.46 -2.55
N LEU A 121 9.26 9.67 -3.12
CA LEU A 121 8.70 10.82 -2.41
C LEU A 121 7.26 10.56 -1.96
N ILE A 122 6.41 9.99 -2.83
CA ILE A 122 5.05 9.56 -2.48
C ILE A 122 5.09 8.57 -1.32
N GLY A 123 5.99 7.59 -1.36
CA GLY A 123 6.20 6.62 -0.27
C GLY A 123 6.58 7.31 1.04
N ILE A 124 7.48 8.30 1.01
CA ILE A 124 7.87 9.08 2.19
C ILE A 124 6.66 9.84 2.77
N PHE A 125 5.92 10.57 1.93
CA PHE A 125 4.72 11.31 2.38
C PHE A 125 3.65 10.37 2.94
N TRP A 126 3.44 9.23 2.29
CA TRP A 126 2.53 8.20 2.77
C TRP A 126 2.98 7.65 4.13
N GLY A 127 4.27 7.33 4.28
CA GLY A 127 4.86 6.81 5.52
C GLY A 127 4.76 7.80 6.67
N LEU A 128 5.00 9.10 6.40
CA LEU A 128 4.81 10.18 7.37
C LEU A 128 3.37 10.23 7.87
N ALA A 129 2.39 10.20 6.95
CA ALA A 129 0.99 10.32 7.30
C ALA A 129 0.44 9.07 8.02
N VAL A 130 0.72 7.87 7.51
CA VAL A 130 0.23 6.62 8.10
C VAL A 130 0.95 6.30 9.41
N GLY A 131 2.29 6.44 9.43
CA GLY A 131 3.10 6.24 10.63
C GLY A 131 2.79 7.27 11.72
N GLY A 132 2.64 8.54 11.35
CA GLY A 132 2.25 9.61 12.25
C GLY A 132 0.86 9.37 12.85
N THR A 133 -0.13 9.00 12.02
CA THR A 133 -1.49 8.69 12.49
C THR A 133 -1.52 7.48 13.41
N GLY A 134 -0.85 6.37 13.03
CA GLY A 134 -0.77 5.17 13.85
C GLY A 134 -0.09 5.42 15.20
N GLY A 135 1.06 6.10 15.18
CA GLY A 135 1.81 6.43 16.38
C GLY A 135 1.08 7.40 17.31
N ALA A 136 0.36 8.38 16.75
CA ALA A 136 -0.48 9.30 17.52
C ALA A 136 -1.62 8.56 18.24
N VAL A 137 -2.26 7.59 17.57
CA VAL A 137 -3.33 6.76 18.15
C VAL A 137 -2.82 5.92 19.32
N PHE A 138 -1.59 5.38 19.24
CA PHE A 138 -1.10 4.44 20.24
C PHE A 138 -0.57 5.09 21.53
N PHE A 139 0.06 6.27 21.48
CA PHE A 139 0.69 6.89 22.65
C PHE A 139 0.44 8.39 22.82
N GLY A 140 -0.27 9.05 21.90
CA GLY A 140 -0.36 10.53 21.83
C GLY A 140 0.96 11.19 21.42
N VAL A 141 2.09 10.73 21.97
CA VAL A 141 3.48 11.11 21.70
C VAL A 141 4.19 10.09 20.80
N GLY A 142 3.54 9.00 20.40
CA GLY A 142 4.13 7.91 19.61
C GLY A 142 4.34 8.22 18.12
N ALA A 143 3.90 9.37 17.65
CA ALA A 143 4.01 9.78 16.25
C ALA A 143 5.46 9.76 15.70
N PRO A 144 6.50 10.24 16.43
CA PRO A 144 7.88 10.18 15.95
C PRO A 144 8.35 8.75 15.73
N PHE A 145 8.04 7.83 16.64
CA PHE A 145 8.40 6.41 16.50
C PHE A 145 7.70 5.79 15.29
N GLY A 146 6.38 6.01 15.16
CA GLY A 146 5.61 5.52 14.01
C GLY A 146 6.17 6.03 12.68
N ILE A 147 6.57 7.30 12.62
CA ILE A 147 7.21 7.91 11.44
C ILE A 147 8.57 7.27 11.13
N ILE A 148 9.44 7.13 12.15
CA ILE A 148 10.80 6.59 11.98
C ILE A 148 10.76 5.19 11.35
N PHE A 149 9.78 4.36 11.71
CA PHE A 149 9.63 3.02 11.13
C PHE A 149 8.87 3.03 9.80
N ALA A 150 7.79 3.81 9.67
CA ALA A 150 6.93 3.76 8.48
C ALA A 150 7.57 4.38 7.23
N VAL A 151 8.36 5.46 7.39
CA VAL A 151 8.98 6.17 6.26
C VAL A 151 9.94 5.29 5.45
N PRO A 152 10.96 4.63 6.02
CA PRO A 152 11.88 3.81 5.23
C PRO A 152 11.17 2.62 4.56
N ILE A 153 10.20 2.01 5.26
CA ILE A 153 9.38 0.93 4.71
C ILE A 153 8.61 1.41 3.48
N ALA A 154 7.88 2.53 3.59
CA ALA A 154 7.07 3.04 2.50
C ALA A 154 7.93 3.60 1.35
N ALA A 155 9.04 4.26 1.65
CA ALA A 155 9.99 4.79 0.66
C ALA A 155 10.58 3.69 -0.23
N LEU A 156 10.70 2.47 0.27
CA LEU A 156 11.14 1.31 -0.52
C LEU A 156 9.97 0.57 -1.17
N ALA A 157 8.87 0.38 -0.43
CA ALA A 157 7.73 -0.40 -0.89
C ALA A 157 7.04 0.21 -2.12
N PHE A 158 6.88 1.54 -2.15
CA PHE A 158 6.23 2.22 -3.26
C PHE A 158 7.00 2.09 -4.59
N PRO A 159 8.30 2.43 -4.69
CA PRO A 159 9.05 2.24 -5.93
C PRO A 159 9.06 0.79 -6.42
N VAL A 160 9.21 -0.17 -5.51
CA VAL A 160 9.19 -1.60 -5.85
C VAL A 160 7.82 -2.00 -6.39
N PHE A 161 6.73 -1.59 -5.73
CA PHE A 161 5.39 -1.86 -6.22
C PHE A 161 5.12 -1.18 -7.57
N THR A 162 5.52 0.08 -7.75
CA THR A 162 5.38 0.81 -9.02
C THR A 162 6.14 0.12 -10.15
N LEU A 163 7.35 -0.35 -9.90
CA LEU A 163 8.16 -1.09 -10.87
C LEU A 163 7.39 -2.30 -11.43
N PHE A 164 6.89 -3.15 -10.53
CA PHE A 164 6.14 -4.35 -10.91
C PHE A 164 4.76 -4.03 -11.47
N HIS A 165 4.09 -3.00 -10.94
CA HIS A 165 2.83 -2.53 -11.49
C HIS A 165 3.00 -2.13 -12.94
N ARG A 166 4.00 -1.29 -13.25
CA ARG A 166 4.26 -0.82 -14.62
C ARG A 166 4.58 -1.95 -15.58
N THR A 167 5.30 -2.99 -15.16
CA THR A 167 5.64 -4.11 -16.05
C THR A 167 4.43 -5.01 -16.35
N LEU A 168 3.51 -5.15 -15.39
CA LEU A 168 2.35 -6.03 -15.47
C LEU A 168 1.07 -5.32 -15.94
N ALA A 169 0.98 -4.01 -15.75
CA ALA A 169 -0.18 -3.21 -16.11
C ALA A 169 -0.25 -3.00 -17.63
N ARG A 170 -1.47 -2.92 -18.16
CA ARG A 170 -1.78 -2.57 -19.55
C ARG A 170 -2.88 -1.53 -19.54
N GLY A 171 -2.60 -0.37 -20.13
CA GLY A 171 -3.51 0.78 -20.17
C GLY A 171 -4.02 1.23 -18.80
N GLY A 172 -3.13 1.37 -17.81
CA GLY A 172 -3.50 1.81 -16.45
C GLY A 172 -4.31 0.78 -15.64
N MET A 173 -4.35 -0.48 -16.09
CA MET A 173 -5.05 -1.56 -15.42
C MET A 173 -4.15 -2.77 -15.18
N ILE A 174 -4.33 -3.42 -14.04
CA ILE A 174 -3.65 -4.66 -13.68
C ILE A 174 -4.67 -5.77 -13.42
N GLU A 175 -4.44 -6.97 -13.97
CA GLU A 175 -5.26 -8.14 -13.68
C GLU A 175 -5.16 -8.52 -12.20
N THR A 176 -6.30 -8.78 -11.55
CA THR A 176 -6.36 -9.11 -10.11
C THR A 176 -5.46 -10.29 -9.74
N ALA A 177 -5.33 -11.27 -10.64
CA ALA A 177 -4.48 -12.45 -10.44
C ALA A 177 -2.98 -12.10 -10.32
N HIS A 178 -2.51 -11.05 -10.99
CA HIS A 178 -1.13 -10.57 -10.90
C HIS A 178 -0.96 -9.58 -9.74
N PHE A 179 -1.97 -8.74 -9.49
CA PHE A 179 -1.95 -7.77 -8.39
C PHE A 179 -1.83 -8.44 -7.01
N ARG A 180 -2.61 -9.50 -6.76
CA ARG A 180 -2.66 -10.17 -5.45
C ARG A 180 -1.28 -10.65 -4.97
N PRO A 181 -0.55 -11.51 -5.69
CA PRO A 181 0.75 -11.99 -5.24
C PRO A 181 1.75 -10.85 -5.10
N LEU A 182 1.66 -9.81 -5.93
CA LEU A 182 2.52 -8.63 -5.82
C LEU A 182 2.27 -7.86 -4.51
N ALA A 183 1.01 -7.50 -4.25
CA ALA A 183 0.64 -6.70 -3.08
C ALA A 183 0.83 -7.48 -1.77
N TRP A 184 0.42 -8.75 -1.73
CA TRP A 184 0.63 -9.61 -0.57
C TRP A 184 2.10 -9.97 -0.39
N GLY A 185 2.82 -10.31 -1.46
CA GLY A 185 4.22 -10.71 -1.38
C GLY A 185 5.11 -9.58 -0.84
N THR A 186 4.94 -8.36 -1.35
CA THR A 186 5.68 -7.18 -0.86
C THR A 186 5.37 -6.87 0.60
N THR A 187 4.08 -6.80 0.96
CA THR A 187 3.66 -6.46 2.33
C THR A 187 3.99 -7.56 3.35
N MET A 188 3.87 -8.83 2.97
CA MET A 188 4.29 -9.97 3.81
C MET A 188 5.80 -10.04 3.97
N THR A 189 6.58 -9.72 2.94
CA THR A 189 8.04 -9.64 3.05
C THR A 189 8.44 -8.57 4.06
N ILE A 190 7.81 -7.39 3.99
CA ILE A 190 8.02 -6.31 4.96
C ILE A 190 7.62 -6.76 6.38
N ALA A 191 6.44 -7.37 6.53
CA ALA A 191 5.98 -7.88 7.82
C ALA A 191 6.93 -8.95 8.39
N ALA A 192 7.44 -9.86 7.55
CA ALA A 192 8.42 -10.86 7.93
C ALA A 192 9.76 -10.24 8.35
N LEU A 193 10.22 -9.19 7.67
CA LEU A 193 11.42 -8.44 8.07
C LEU A 193 11.22 -7.80 9.45
N VAL A 194 10.06 -7.20 9.71
CA VAL A 194 9.73 -6.64 11.06
C VAL A 194 9.75 -7.73 12.14
N LEU A 195 9.25 -8.93 11.82
CA LEU A 195 9.29 -10.09 12.73
C LEU A 195 10.69 -10.70 12.88
N SER A 196 11.63 -10.39 11.98
CA SER A 196 12.95 -11.00 11.96
C SER A 196 13.74 -10.69 13.25
N PRO A 197 14.38 -11.68 13.88
CA PRO A 197 15.12 -11.49 15.12
C PRO A 197 16.31 -10.54 14.95
N TYR A 198 16.88 -10.45 13.75
CA TYR A 198 18.06 -9.61 13.46
C TYR A 198 17.82 -8.10 13.59
N LEU A 199 16.57 -7.64 13.46
CA LEU A 199 16.23 -6.22 13.57
C LEU A 199 16.11 -5.74 15.03
N PHE A 200 15.97 -6.65 15.98
CA PHE A 200 15.89 -6.35 17.41
C PHE A 200 16.58 -7.47 18.19
N PRO A 201 17.93 -7.44 18.31
CA PRO A 201 18.65 -8.38 19.15
C PRO A 201 18.20 -8.21 20.61
N HIS A 202 17.86 -9.33 21.25
CA HIS A 202 17.54 -9.39 22.68
C HIS A 202 18.75 -9.05 23.56
#